data_AF-A0A7S3FTA3-F1
#
_entry.id   AF-A0A7S3FTA3-F1
#
_cell.length_a   1.000
_cell.length_b   1.000
_cell.length_c   1.000
_cell.angle_alpha   90.00
_cell.angle_beta   90.00
_cell.angle_gamma   90.00
#
_symmetry.space_group_name_H-M   'P 1'
#
loop_
_entity.id
_entity.type
_entity.pdbx_description
1 polymer ?
#
loop_
_entity_poly.entity_id
_entity_poly.type
_entity_poly.pdbx_seq_one_letter_code
_entity_poly.pdbx_strand_id
1 'polypeptide(L)'
;EANNVRRFGDEQIIELTDEDKQHIRKLSKEQGIADKIFNSMSPSIYGHKFIKKGLTLAMFGGIPKDIGGKHKIRGDINMLLLGDPGTAKSQFLKYVEQIFPRVVY
;
A
#
# COMPACT_ATOMS: atom_id res chain seq x y z
N GLU A 1 6.38 -13.37 -35.57
CA GLU A 1 6.58 -12.09 -34.86
C GLU A 1 5.60 -12.02 -33.69
N ALA A 2 6.00 -11.48 -32.54
CA ALA A 2 5.12 -11.42 -31.37
C ALA A 2 4.17 -10.23 -31.48
N ASN A 3 2.86 -10.50 -31.57
CA ASN A 3 1.83 -9.46 -31.77
C ASN A 3 1.31 -8.87 -30.45
N ASN A 4 1.57 -9.50 -29.29
CA ASN A 4 1.26 -8.96 -27.97
C ASN A 4 2.07 -9.70 -26.89
N VAL A 5 2.75 -8.96 -26.01
CA VAL A 5 3.46 -9.52 -24.85
C VAL A 5 2.91 -8.83 -23.60
N ARG A 6 2.33 -9.61 -22.70
CA ARG A 6 1.92 -9.15 -21.36
C ARG A 6 2.82 -9.82 -20.34
N ARG A 7 3.54 -9.03 -19.54
CA ARG A 7 4.36 -9.53 -18.44
C ARG A 7 3.49 -9.73 -17.20
N PHE A 8 3.57 -10.89 -16.57
CA PHE A 8 2.97 -11.13 -15.25
C PHE A 8 3.70 -10.24 -14.24
N GLY A 9 2.97 -9.32 -13.58
CA GLY A 9 3.51 -8.44 -12.55
C GLY A 9 3.92 -7.03 -13.01
N ASP A 10 3.94 -6.74 -14.32
CA ASP A 10 3.92 -5.35 -14.77
C ASP A 10 2.49 -4.86 -14.60
N GLU A 11 2.32 -3.91 -13.67
CA GLU A 11 1.09 -3.20 -13.32
C GLU A 11 0.02 -3.33 -14.39
N GLN A 12 -1.10 -3.98 -14.05
CA GLN A 12 -2.35 -3.56 -14.65
C GLN A 12 -2.43 -2.06 -14.34
N ILE A 13 -2.14 -1.23 -15.33
CA ILE A 13 -2.60 0.16 -15.34
C ILE A 13 -4.10 -0.01 -15.25
N ILE A 14 -4.64 0.05 -14.02
CA ILE A 14 -6.07 0.09 -13.81
C ILE A 14 -6.47 1.40 -14.46
N GLU A 15 -7.00 1.32 -15.67
CA GLU A 15 -7.58 2.47 -16.35
C GLU A 15 -8.79 2.89 -15.53
N LEU A 16 -8.59 3.90 -14.68
CA LEU A 16 -9.65 4.45 -13.85
C LEU A 16 -10.65 5.16 -14.75
N THR A 17 -11.91 4.73 -14.72
CA THR A 17 -12.97 5.42 -15.42
C THR A 17 -13.24 6.79 -14.76
N ASP A 18 -14.01 7.65 -15.43
CA ASP A 18 -14.36 8.94 -14.84
C ASP A 18 -15.32 8.78 -13.65
N GLU A 19 -16.15 7.74 -13.62
CA GLU A 19 -16.95 7.37 -12.45
C GLU A 19 -16.06 6.97 -11.26
N ASP A 20 -15.02 6.16 -11.47
CA ASP A 20 -14.08 5.77 -10.42
C ASP A 20 -13.38 6.99 -9.80
N LYS A 21 -12.92 7.92 -10.64
CA LYS A 21 -12.29 9.17 -10.18
C LYS A 21 -13.25 10.01 -9.36
N GLN A 22 -14.52 10.08 -9.75
CA GLN A 22 -15.55 10.78 -8.98
C GLN A 22 -15.79 10.12 -7.62
N HIS A 23 -15.88 8.80 -7.57
CA HIS A 23 -16.01 8.04 -6.33
C HIS A 23 -14.82 8.24 -5.40
N ILE A 24 -13.58 8.16 -5.90
CA ILE A 24 -12.36 8.40 -5.13
C ILE A 24 -12.38 9.82 -4.52
N ARG A 25 -12.72 10.84 -5.32
CA ARG A 25 -12.80 12.24 -4.86
C ARG A 25 -13.91 12.48 -3.85
N LYS A 26 -15.00 11.71 -3.91
CA LYS A 26 -16.09 11.78 -2.92
C LYS A 26 -15.64 11.14 -1.61
N LEU A 27 -15.04 9.94 -1.67
CA LEU A 27 -14.53 9.21 -0.51
C LEU A 27 -13.41 9.97 0.20
N SER A 28 -12.52 10.64 -0.54
CA SER A 28 -11.41 11.39 0.06
C SER A 28 -11.85 12.57 0.95
N LYS A 29 -13.09 13.04 0.79
CA LYS A 29 -13.68 14.10 1.60
C LYS A 29 -14.49 13.58 2.79
N GLU A 30 -14.66 12.27 2.90
CA GLU A 30 -15.43 11.68 3.99
C GLU A 30 -14.67 11.77 5.32
N GLN A 31 -15.39 12.10 6.40
CA GLN A 31 -14.81 12.12 7.73
C GLN A 31 -14.41 10.70 8.14
N GLY A 32 -13.16 10.53 8.61
CA GLY A 32 -12.64 9.22 9.03
C GLY A 32 -12.23 8.29 7.89
N ILE A 33 -12.05 8.79 6.66
CA ILE A 33 -11.57 7.99 5.52
C ILE A 33 -10.26 7.26 5.82
N ALA A 34 -9.35 7.88 6.57
CA ALA A 34 -8.10 7.26 6.99
C ALA A 34 -8.33 5.99 7.82
N ASP A 35 -9.24 6.04 8.80
CA ASP A 35 -9.56 4.89 9.63
C ASP A 35 -10.25 3.77 8.83
N LYS A 36 -11.09 4.14 7.85
CA LYS A 36 -11.66 3.15 6.92
C LYS A 36 -10.55 2.41 6.15
N ILE A 37 -9.58 3.15 5.61
CA ILE A 37 -8.44 2.58 4.89
C ILE A 37 -7.61 1.68 5.81
N PHE A 38 -7.30 2.13 7.03
CA PHE A 38 -6.53 1.32 7.99
C PHE A 38 -7.28 0.04 8.39
N ASN A 39 -8.61 0.10 8.54
CA ASN A 39 -9.41 -1.07 8.87
C ASN A 39 -9.57 -2.04 7.69
N SER A 40 -9.49 -1.55 6.44
CA SER A 40 -9.46 -2.42 5.26
C SER A 40 -8.15 -3.17 5.08
N MET A 41 -7.08 -2.80 5.80
CA MET A 41 -5.81 -3.52 5.75
C MET A 41 -5.92 -4.87 6.48
N SER A 42 -5.74 -5.96 5.72
CA SER A 42 -5.81 -7.34 6.20
C SER A 42 -7.03 -7.58 7.11
N PRO A 43 -8.26 -7.51 6.57
CA PRO A 43 -9.48 -7.55 7.37
C PRO A 43 -9.70 -8.90 8.06
N SER A 44 -9.06 -9.97 7.58
CA SER A 44 -9.07 -11.30 8.17
C SER A 44 -8.32 -11.40 9.51
N ILE A 45 -7.43 -10.46 9.82
CA ILE A 45 -6.68 -10.44 11.09
C ILE A 45 -7.38 -9.49 12.07
N TYR A 46 -7.81 -10.03 13.21
CA TYR A 46 -8.42 -9.25 14.27
C TYR A 46 -7.38 -8.39 15.03
N GLY A 47 -7.77 -7.19 15.44
CA GLY A 47 -6.93 -6.31 16.27
C GLY A 47 -5.75 -5.68 15.50
N HIS A 48 -4.60 -5.56 16.17
CA HIS A 48 -3.34 -5.02 15.61
C HIS A 48 -3.46 -3.67 14.88
N LYS A 49 -4.32 -2.77 15.37
CA LYS A 49 -4.63 -1.48 14.72
C LYS A 49 -3.39 -0.65 14.37
N PHE A 50 -2.38 -0.64 15.23
CA PHE A 50 -1.12 0.08 14.98
C PHE A 50 -0.28 -0.54 13.85
N ILE A 51 -0.22 -1.87 13.78
CA ILE A 51 0.48 -2.57 12.69
C ILE A 51 -0.23 -2.28 11.37
N LYS A 52 -1.56 -2.43 11.33
CA LYS A 52 -2.36 -2.14 10.14
C LYS A 52 -2.17 -0.70 9.65
N LYS A 53 -2.26 0.26 10.57
CA LYS A 53 -2.03 1.68 10.26
C LYS A 53 -0.62 1.92 9.72
N GLY A 54 0.41 1.45 10.42
CA GLY A 54 1.78 1.68 10.01
C GLY A 54 2.15 0.99 8.69
N LEU A 55 1.65 -0.23 8.45
CA LEU A 55 1.85 -0.94 7.19
C LEU A 55 1.17 -0.21 6.02
N THR A 56 -0.06 0.25 6.24
CA THR A 56 -0.78 1.06 5.24
C THR A 56 0.00 2.34 4.91
N LEU A 57 0.46 3.08 5.93
CA LEU A 57 1.27 4.28 5.71
C LEU A 57 2.60 3.99 5.01
N ALA A 58 3.26 2.87 5.33
CA ALA A 58 4.48 2.46 4.64
C ALA A 58 4.24 2.15 3.16
N MET A 59 3.09 1.55 2.83
CA MET A 59 2.69 1.28 1.44
C MET A 59 2.31 2.55 0.67
N PHE A 60 1.65 3.53 1.31
CA PHE A 60 1.42 4.83 0.68
C PHE A 60 2.74 5.59 0.43
N GLY A 61 3.72 5.38 1.31
CA GLY A 61 5.01 6.05 1.25
C GLY A 61 4.92 7.53 1.63
N GLY A 62 6.09 8.14 1.78
CA GLY A 62 6.27 9.56 1.93
C GLY A 62 6.71 10.23 0.64
N ILE A 63 6.89 11.55 0.70
CA ILE A 63 7.36 12.35 -0.44
C ILE A 63 8.90 12.44 -0.35
N PRO A 64 9.66 11.92 -1.32
CA PRO A 64 11.10 12.14 -1.37
C PRO A 64 11.40 13.63 -1.62
N LYS A 65 12.43 14.16 -0.97
CA LYS A 65 12.80 15.58 -1.08
C LYS A 65 14.21 15.71 -1.61
N ASP A 66 14.42 16.58 -2.59
CA ASP A 66 15.74 16.95 -3.08
C ASP A 66 16.10 18.35 -2.57
N ILE A 67 17.20 18.44 -1.81
CA ILE A 67 17.68 19.70 -1.28
C ILE A 67 18.75 20.25 -2.22
N GLY A 68 18.30 21.08 -3.16
CA GLY A 68 19.18 21.82 -4.06
C GLY A 68 20.10 20.95 -4.93
N GLY A 69 19.67 19.73 -5.27
CA GLY A 69 20.41 18.82 -6.15
C GLY A 69 21.61 18.13 -5.50
N LYS A 70 21.89 18.38 -4.21
CA LYS A 70 23.07 17.84 -3.51
C LYS A 70 22.76 16.62 -2.66
N HIS A 71 21.53 16.51 -2.17
CA HIS A 71 21.15 15.43 -1.26
C HIS A 71 19.66 15.09 -1.42
N LYS A 72 19.38 13.80 -1.56
CA LYS A 72 18.01 13.26 -1.60
C LYS A 72 17.64 12.64 -0.26
N ILE A 73 16.54 13.12 0.31
CA ILE A 73 15.90 12.55 1.49
C ILE A 73 14.88 11.52 1.02
N ARG A 74 14.98 10.30 1.55
CA ARG A 74 14.06 9.19 1.24
C ARG A 74 12.62 9.52 1.63
N GLY A 75 11.67 9.15 0.77
CA GLY A 75 10.23 9.14 1.08
C GLY A 75 9.76 7.79 1.61
N ASP A 76 10.45 6.71 1.25
CA ASP A 76 10.05 5.35 1.61
C ASP A 76 10.25 5.08 3.11
N ILE A 77 9.35 4.29 3.69
CA ILE A 77 9.35 3.95 5.11
C ILE A 77 9.73 2.48 5.28
N ASN A 78 10.83 2.22 5.98
CA ASN A 78 11.19 0.86 6.37
C ASN A 78 10.45 0.49 7.66
N MET A 79 9.77 -0.66 7.67
CA MET A 79 9.08 -1.19 8.84
C MET A 79 9.60 -2.59 9.19
N LEU A 80 9.86 -2.83 10.47
CA LEU A 80 10.18 -4.15 11.03
C LEU A 80 8.99 -4.64 11.87
N LEU A 81 8.45 -5.82 11.52
CA LEU A 81 7.43 -6.51 12.31
C LEU A 81 8.10 -7.54 13.21
N LEU A 82 8.25 -7.19 14.49
CA LEU A 82 8.81 -8.07 15.53
C LEU A 82 7.73 -8.47 16.55
N GLY A 83 7.75 -9.74 16.97
CA GLY A 83 6.86 -10.24 18.02
C GLY A 83 6.83 -11.77 18.06
N ASP A 84 6.09 -12.31 19.02
CA ASP A 84 6.06 -13.75 19.33
C ASP A 84 5.60 -14.63 18.16
N PRO A 85 6.03 -15.90 18.08
CA PRO A 85 5.50 -16.86 17.11
C PRO A 85 3.95 -16.91 17.13
N GLY A 86 3.32 -17.08 15.97
CA GLY A 86 1.85 -17.18 15.89
C GLY A 86 1.06 -15.86 15.85
N THR A 87 1.72 -14.69 15.91
CA THR A 87 1.05 -13.37 15.90
C THR A 87 0.70 -12.82 14.51
N ALA A 88 0.41 -13.70 13.54
CA ALA A 88 0.00 -13.35 12.17
C ALA A 88 0.94 -12.44 11.34
N LYS A 89 2.18 -12.19 11.79
CA LYS A 89 3.18 -11.36 11.08
C LYS A 89 3.35 -11.75 9.60
N SER A 90 3.55 -13.05 9.32
CA SER A 90 3.67 -13.54 7.94
C SER A 90 2.39 -13.37 7.12
N GLN A 91 1.22 -13.40 7.76
CA GLN A 91 -0.06 -13.18 7.07
C GLN A 91 -0.25 -11.71 6.67
N PHE A 92 0.23 -10.76 7.47
CA PHE A 92 0.28 -9.36 7.06
C PHE A 92 1.13 -9.15 5.80
N LEU A 93 2.33 -9.74 5.76
CA LEU A 93 3.22 -9.60 4.61
C LEU A 93 2.67 -10.28 3.35
N LYS A 94 2.08 -11.47 3.47
CA LYS A 94 1.36 -12.13 2.36
C LYS A 94 0.17 -11.32 1.85
N TYR A 95 -0.54 -10.62 2.73
CA TYR A 95 -1.63 -9.76 2.29
C TYR A 95 -1.09 -8.57 1.48
N VAL A 96 0.02 -7.95 1.91
CA VAL A 96 0.68 -6.87 1.16
C VAL A 96 1.15 -7.35 -0.21
N GLU A 97 1.70 -8.56 -0.28
CA GLU A 97 2.09 -9.20 -1.55
C GLU A 97 0.94 -9.24 -2.57
N GLN A 98 -0.29 -9.47 -2.11
CA GLN A 98 -1.46 -9.60 -2.99
C GLN A 98 -1.99 -8.26 -3.51
N ILE A 99 -1.85 -7.18 -2.72
CA ILE A 99 -2.50 -5.90 -3.03
C ILE A 99 -1.53 -4.83 -3.54
N PHE A 100 -0.23 -4.99 -3.32
CA PHE A 100 0.76 -3.99 -3.70
C PHE A 100 1.31 -4.28 -5.11
N PRO A 101 1.38 -3.29 -6.01
CA PRO A 101 1.69 -3.52 -7.41
C PRO A 101 3.10 -4.05 -7.66
N ARG A 102 4.07 -3.69 -6.81
CA ARG A 102 5.47 -4.10 -6.92
C ARG A 102 5.98 -4.63 -5.60
N VAL A 103 6.05 -5.93 -5.48
CA VAL A 103 6.40 -6.61 -4.23
C VAL A 103 7.19 -7.87 -4.52
N VAL A 104 8.13 -8.19 -3.64
CA VAL A 104 8.89 -9.43 -3.64
C VAL A 104 8.74 -10.00 -2.23
N TYR A 105 8.20 -11.21 -2.12
CA TYR A 105 7.96 -11.92 -0.86
C TYR A 105 8.74 -13.24 -0.83
#